data_AF-A0A7I0K8M0-F1
#
_entry.id   AF-A0A7I0K8M0-F1
#
_cell.length_a   1.000
_cell.length_b   1.000
_cell.length_c   1.000
_cell.angle_alpha   90.00
_cell.angle_beta   90.00
_cell.angle_gamma   90.00
#
_symmetry.space_group_name_H-M   'P 1'
#
loop_
_entity.id
_entity.type
_entity.pdbx_description
1 polymer ?
#
loop_
_entity_poly.entity_id
_entity_poly.type
_entity_poly.pdbx_seq_one_letter_code
_entity_poly.pdbx_strand_id
1 'polypeptide(L)' 'MKTVLLRFLKDENGATAVEYGLIVCVLSLTIIGGIGQVFNSITWLFSDNGSRLANAFAH' A
#
# COMPACT_ATOMS: atom_id res chain seq x y z
N MET A 1 -17.40 -32.59 -14.60
CA MET A 1 -17.52 -31.53 -13.58
C MET A 1 -16.17 -31.14 -12.98
N LYS A 2 -15.42 -32.08 -12.38
CA LYS A 2 -14.09 -31.78 -11.78
C LYS A 2 -13.12 -31.06 -12.74
N THR A 3 -13.03 -31.50 -13.99
CA THR A 3 -12.14 -30.91 -15.00
C THR A 3 -12.51 -29.49 -15.42
N VAL A 4 -13.79 -29.12 -15.35
CA VAL A 4 -14.26 -27.77 -15.69
C VAL A 4 -13.91 -26.79 -14.57
N LEU A 5 -14.17 -27.18 -13.31
CA LEU A 5 -13.77 -26.42 -12.12
C LEU A 5 -12.25 -26.24 -12.03
N LEU A 6 -11.47 -27.28 -12.35
CA LEU A 6 -10.01 -27.20 -12.40
C LEU A 6 -9.49 -26.27 -13.50
N ARG A 7 -10.15 -26.21 -14.66
CA ARG A 7 -9.79 -25.28 -15.74
C ARG A 7 -10.15 -23.84 -15.40
N PHE A 8 -11.25 -23.62 -14.67
CA PHE A 8 -11.67 -22.31 -14.19
C PHE A 8 -10.74 -21.76 -13.09
N LEU A 9 -10.28 -22.62 -12.18
CA LEU A 9 -9.28 -22.27 -11.15
C LEU A 9 -7.88 -21.99 -11.70
N LYS A 10 -7.60 -22.51 -12.90
CA LYS A 10 -6.32 -22.33 -13.62
C LYS A 10 -6.43 -21.30 -14.74
N ASP A 11 -7.56 -20.59 -14.79
CA ASP A 11 -7.86 -19.63 -15.83
C ASP A 11 -7.17 -18.30 -15.52
N GLU A 12 -5.92 -18.17 -15.94
CA GLU A 12 -5.16 -16.92 -15.97
C GLU A 12 -5.39 -16.15 -17.29
N ASN A 13 -6.35 -16.56 -18.12
CA ASN A 13 -6.54 -16.14 -19.52
C ASN A 13 -7.00 -14.67 -19.71
N GLY A 14 -6.90 -13.84 -18.69
CA GLY A 14 -7.41 -12.47 -18.72
C GLY A 14 -6.54 -11.43 -18.05
N ALA A 15 -5.29 -11.75 -17.70
CA ALA A 15 -4.42 -10.72 -17.17
C ALA A 15 -3.01 -10.86 -17.72
N THR A 16 -2.75 -10.02 -18.71
CA THR A 16 -1.42 -9.86 -19.25
C THR A 16 -0.50 -9.33 -18.15
N ALA A 17 0.75 -9.79 -18.09
CA ALA A 17 1.76 -9.23 -17.18
C ALA A 17 1.89 -7.70 -17.30
N VAL A 18 1.43 -7.12 -18.42
CA VAL A 18 1.34 -5.69 -18.69
C VAL A 18 0.25 -5.00 -17.86
N GLU A 19 -0.93 -5.60 -17.69
CA GLU A 19 -2.03 -5.00 -16.92
C GLU A 19 -1.70 -4.98 -15.42
N TYR A 20 -1.20 -6.10 -14.88
CA TYR A 20 -0.72 -6.12 -13.50
C TYR A 20 0.53 -5.25 -13.33
N GLY A 21 1.41 -5.18 -14.33
CA GLY A 21 2.56 -4.27 -14.34
C GLY A 21 2.13 -2.80 -14.29
N LEU A 22 1.08 -2.42 -15.01
CA LEU A 22 0.53 -1.06 -15.00
C LEU A 22 -0.05 -0.70 -13.63
N ILE A 23 -0.81 -1.61 -13.01
CA ILE A 23 -1.37 -1.43 -11.68
C ILE A 23 -0.25 -1.22 -10.65
N VAL A 24 0.79 -2.06 -10.67
CA VAL A 24 1.94 -1.94 -9.76
C VAL A 24 2.71 -0.65 -10.00
N CYS A 25 2.89 -0.21 -11.26
CA CYS A 25 3.53 1.06 -11.59
C CYS A 25 2.78 2.26 -11.01
N VAL A 26 1.46 2.34 -11.22
CA VAL A 26 0.64 3.46 -10.71
C VAL A 26 0.58 3.47 -9.18
N LEU A 27 0.46 2.29 -8.56
CA LEU A 27 0.48 2.16 -7.11
C LEU A 27 1.82 2.61 -6.53
N SER A 28 2.94 2.16 -7.12
CA SER A 28 4.29 2.52 -6.69
C SER A 28 4.52 4.03 -6.80
N LEU A 29 4.12 4.65 -7.91
CA LEU A 29 4.26 6.09 -8.11
C LEU A 29 3.46 6.90 -7.08
N THR A 30 2.25 6.44 -6.76
CA THR A 30 1.38 7.05 -5.74
C THR A 30 2.01 6.96 -4.34
N ILE A 31 2.57 5.80 -3.99
CA ILE A 31 3.26 5.59 -2.71
C ILE A 31 4.47 6.52 -2.62
N ILE A 32 5.33 6.54 -3.64
CA ILE A 32 6.53 7.39 -3.66
C ILE A 32 6.16 8.87 -3.53
N GLY A 33 5.07 9.31 -4.17
CA GLY A 33 4.59 10.69 -4.06
C GLY A 33 4.13 11.09 -2.66
N GLY A 34 3.59 10.15 -1.88
CA GLY A 34 3.02 10.41 -0.55
C GLY A 34 3.91 10.04 0.64
N ILE A 35 4.91 9.17 0.45
CA ILE A 35 5.62 8.52 1.57
C ILE A 35 6.42 9.51 2.43
N GLY A 36 6.93 10.60 1.86
CA GLY A 36 7.64 11.63 2.61
C GLY A 36 6.75 12.33 3.65
N GLN A 37 5.50 12.63 3.31
CA GLN A 37 4.54 13.24 4.24
C GLN A 37 4.18 12.29 5.38
N VAL A 38 4.01 11.00 5.06
CA VAL A 38 3.77 9.96 6.06
C VAL A 38 4.96 9.85 7.02
N PHE A 39 6.19 9.82 6.49
CA PHE A 39 7.40 9.76 7.30
C PHE A 39 7.56 10.98 8.21
N ASN A 40 7.32 12.18 7.70
CA ASN A 40 7.34 13.42 8.48
C ASN A 40 6.30 13.38 9.60
N SER A 41 5.08 12.90 9.31
CA SER A 41 4.01 12.77 10.30
C SER A 41 4.36 11.78 11.41
N ILE A 42 4.98 10.64 11.07
CA ILE A 42 5.47 9.65 12.03
C ILE A 42 6.61 10.25 12.87
N THR A 43 7.58 10.90 12.24
CA THR A 43 8.72 11.51 12.93
C THR A 43 8.26 12.56 13.93
N TRP A 44 7.33 13.42 13.51
CA TRP A 44 6.72 14.41 14.41
C TRP A 44 5.97 13.75 15.55
N LEU A 45 5.20 12.69 15.30
CA LEU A 45 4.44 12.00 16.35
C LEU A 45 5.32 11.40 17.45
N PHE A 46 6.52 10.92 17.13
CA PHE A 46 7.38 10.18 18.08
C PHE A 46 8.64 10.91 18.55
N SER A 47 9.14 11.89 17.81
CA SER A 47 10.45 12.51 18.08
C SER A 47 10.36 13.96 18.56
N ASP A 48 9.15 14.54 18.60
CA ASP A 48 8.92 15.92 19.01
C ASP A 48 8.29 15.99 20.41
N ASN A 49 8.79 16.89 21.26
CA ASN A 49 8.23 17.15 22.59
C ASN A 49 6.88 17.88 22.51
N GLY A 50 6.59 18.56 21.40
CA GLY A 50 5.29 19.14 21.08
C GLY A 50 4.37 18.20 20.28
N SER A 51 4.77 16.93 20.11
CA SER A 51 3.98 15.94 19.38
C SER A 51 2.62 15.69 20.03
N ARG A 52 1.67 15.15 19.24
CA ARG A 52 0.38 14.68 19.80
C ARG A 52 0.58 13.64 20.91
N LEU A 53 1.60 12.80 20.79
CA LEU A 53 1.90 11.77 21.76
C LEU A 53 2.37 12.39 23.08
N ALA A 54 3.34 13.31 23.02
CA ALA A 54 3.82 14.01 24.20
C ALA A 54 2.71 14.83 24.89
N ASN A 55 1.89 15.55 24.12
CA ASN A 55 0.75 16.29 24.65
C ASN A 55 -0.29 15.39 25.33
N ALA A 56 -0.52 14.17 24.82
CA ALA A 56 -1.46 13.24 25.43
C ALA A 56 -0.99 12.73 26.81
N PHE A 57 0.32 12.74 27.08
CA PHE A 57 0.91 12.37 28.37
C PHE A 57 1.22 13.56 29.28
N ALA A 58 1.11 14.79 28.78
CA ALA A 58 1.38 16.01 29.53
C ALA A 58 0.24 16.43 30.47
N HIS A 59 -0.75 15.56 30.67
CA HIS A 59 -1.94 15.80 31.48
C HIS A 59 -2.01 14.88 32.70
#